data_AF-A0A1G6Q4K0-F1
#
_entry.id   AF-A0A1G6Q4K0-F1
#
_cell.length_a   1.000
_cell.length_b   1.000
_cell.length_c   1.000
_cell.angle_alpha   90.00
_cell.angle_beta   90.00
_cell.angle_gamma   90.00
#
_symmetry.space_group_name_H-M   'P 1'
#
loop_
_entity.id
_entity.type
_entity.pdbx_description
1 polymer ?
#
loop_
_entity_poly.entity_id
_entity_poly.type
_entity_poly.pdbx_seq_one_letter_code
_entity_poly.pdbx_strand_id
1 'polypeptide(L)'
;MTNNLHPPTNNRIIFFKIILNKIPILFYDGEKKWTPPIELKQKIKESENFKELIPNFKYHKIELNEIEEEKLLGLKNAMGTLLYLDKKIENKDILEVLEKSREIFEQFEETEKEKFRSHFYGFIKILSEKTDTDIEEEIKHYEEVQEMYESFAKKYIKEKEEAIRQGIQQGIQQGKLEAAKDLLKEKVDKKVISKAMGISIEQIKKIEEEMKEKKN
;
A
#
# COMPACT_ATOMS: atom_id res chain seq x y z
N MET A 1 5.74 -25.24 27.48
CA MET A 1 5.66 -23.85 26.97
C MET A 1 5.26 -23.94 25.50
N THR A 2 4.11 -23.41 25.12
CA THR A 2 3.66 -23.42 23.72
C THR A 2 4.51 -22.44 22.93
N ASN A 3 5.43 -22.95 22.11
CA ASN A 3 6.17 -22.10 21.16
C ASN A 3 5.15 -21.49 20.21
N ASN A 4 5.09 -20.16 20.16
CA ASN A 4 4.18 -19.46 19.27
C ASN A 4 4.72 -19.60 17.83
N LEU A 5 4.13 -20.52 17.05
CA LEU A 5 4.59 -20.84 15.70
C LEU A 5 4.17 -19.82 14.67
N HIS A 6 3.16 -19.01 15.00
CA HIS A 6 2.60 -18.01 14.10
C HIS A 6 3.26 -16.65 14.34
N PRO A 7 3.55 -15.89 13.26
CA PRO A 7 3.92 -14.49 13.41
C PRO A 7 2.81 -13.74 14.16
N PRO A 8 3.14 -12.62 14.83
CA PRO A 8 2.11 -11.78 15.43
C PRO A 8 1.09 -11.37 14.35
N THR A 9 -0.19 -11.40 14.68
CA THR A 9 -1.29 -11.12 13.74
C THR A 9 -1.18 -9.72 13.12
N ASN A 10 -1.52 -9.60 11.82
CA ASN A 10 -1.40 -8.42 10.94
C ASN A 10 0.01 -8.06 10.41
N ASN A 11 1.01 -8.93 10.52
CA ASN A 11 2.37 -8.59 10.10
C ASN A 11 2.72 -9.07 8.69
N ARG A 12 3.47 -8.25 7.96
CA ARG A 12 4.12 -8.65 6.72
C ARG A 12 5.35 -9.51 7.01
N ILE A 13 5.51 -10.52 6.17
CA ILE A 13 6.72 -11.32 6.08
C ILE A 13 7.12 -11.28 4.64
N ILE A 14 8.27 -10.67 4.37
CA ILE A 14 8.75 -10.55 3.00
C ILE A 14 9.86 -11.55 2.82
N PHE A 15 9.52 -12.62 2.11
CA PHE A 15 10.50 -13.51 1.52
C PHE A 15 10.97 -12.90 0.21
N PHE A 16 11.95 -12.00 0.31
CA PHE A 16 12.77 -11.76 -0.86
C PHE A 16 13.54 -13.04 -1.18
N LYS A 17 13.21 -13.67 -2.30
CA LYS A 17 14.12 -14.61 -2.97
C LYS A 17 15.20 -13.80 -3.69
N ILE A 18 15.91 -12.96 -2.94
CA ILE A 18 17.12 -12.28 -3.43
C ILE A 18 18.27 -13.27 -3.27
N ILE A 19 19.02 -13.40 -4.34
CA ILE A 19 19.99 -14.45 -4.66
C ILE A 19 21.09 -14.54 -3.60
N LEU A 20 20.88 -15.38 -2.59
CA LEU A 20 21.93 -16.12 -1.90
C LEU A 20 21.47 -17.56 -1.88
N ASN A 21 21.76 -18.31 -2.95
CA ASN A 21 21.28 -19.69 -3.20
C ASN A 21 21.59 -20.72 -2.09
N LYS A 22 22.09 -20.31 -0.92
CA LYS A 22 22.49 -21.18 0.19
C LYS A 22 22.16 -20.65 1.60
N ILE A 23 21.69 -19.41 1.78
CA ILE A 23 21.39 -18.85 3.12
C ILE A 23 19.98 -18.28 3.17
N PRO A 24 19.07 -18.84 3.98
CA PRO A 24 17.71 -18.32 4.09
C PRO A 24 17.72 -17.09 5.00
N ILE A 25 17.44 -15.92 4.41
CA ILE A 25 17.31 -14.65 5.12
C ILE A 25 15.82 -14.30 5.26
N LEU A 26 15.43 -13.84 6.44
CA LEU A 26 14.08 -13.39 6.75
C LEU A 26 14.12 -11.88 7.02
N PHE A 27 13.53 -11.08 6.13
CA PHE A 27 13.27 -9.66 6.38
C PHE A 27 11.92 -9.52 7.06
N TYR A 28 11.92 -8.87 8.22
CA TYR A 28 10.70 -8.70 9.01
C TYR A 28 10.48 -7.22 9.33
N ASP A 29 9.31 -6.73 8.92
CA ASP A 29 8.85 -5.34 9.01
C ASP A 29 7.57 -5.22 9.86
N GLY A 30 7.25 -6.22 10.69
CA GLY A 30 6.07 -6.18 11.56
C GLY A 30 6.23 -5.28 12.79
N GLU A 31 5.14 -4.64 13.22
CA GLU A 31 5.13 -3.72 14.37
C GLU A 31 5.57 -4.38 15.69
N LYS A 32 5.15 -5.64 15.88
CA LYS A 32 5.50 -6.43 17.07
C LYS A 32 6.83 -7.14 16.85
N LYS A 33 7.60 -7.39 17.90
CA LYS A 33 8.83 -8.19 17.78
C LYS A 33 8.55 -9.60 17.26
N TRP A 34 9.42 -10.10 16.38
CA TRP A 34 9.34 -11.48 15.92
C TRP A 34 9.63 -12.46 17.07
N THR A 35 8.63 -13.23 17.44
CA THR A 35 8.69 -14.28 18.47
C THR A 35 8.79 -15.72 17.94
N PRO A 36 8.41 -16.06 16.69
CA PRO A 36 8.54 -17.43 16.21
C PRO A 36 9.99 -17.94 16.17
N PRO A 37 10.22 -19.25 16.33
CA PRO A 37 11.54 -19.85 16.18
C PRO A 37 12.19 -19.56 14.82
N ILE A 38 13.52 -19.41 14.79
CA ILE A 38 14.32 -19.25 13.57
C ILE A 38 14.95 -20.56 13.09
N GLU A 39 14.78 -21.66 13.81
CA GLU A 39 15.22 -22.99 13.42
C GLU A 39 14.07 -23.73 12.73
N LEU A 40 14.32 -24.29 11.53
CA LEU A 40 13.28 -24.99 10.75
C LEU A 40 12.63 -26.13 11.55
N LYS A 41 13.44 -26.95 12.23
CA LYS A 41 12.94 -28.09 13.02
C LYS A 41 11.92 -27.67 14.07
N GLN A 42 12.08 -26.49 14.67
CA GLN A 42 11.17 -25.99 15.70
C GLN A 42 9.82 -25.53 15.13
N LYS A 43 9.71 -25.41 13.80
CA LYS A 43 8.46 -25.09 13.08
C LYS A 43 7.70 -26.33 12.63
N ILE A 44 8.30 -27.52 12.68
CA ILE A 44 7.70 -28.77 12.23
C ILE A 44 7.18 -29.53 13.44
N LYS A 45 5.88 -29.85 13.44
CA LYS A 45 5.28 -30.68 14.48
C LYS A 45 5.92 -32.07 14.46
N GLU A 46 6.24 -32.61 15.65
CA GLU A 46 6.86 -33.93 15.78
C GLU A 46 8.19 -34.06 15.02
N SER A 47 8.94 -32.95 14.87
CA SER A 47 10.25 -32.93 14.20
C SER A 47 11.22 -33.99 14.73
N GLU A 48 11.06 -34.37 16.00
CA GLU A 48 11.88 -35.37 16.66
C GLU A 48 11.78 -36.76 16.04
N ASN A 49 10.64 -37.08 15.40
CA ASN A 49 10.39 -38.35 14.71
C ASN A 49 11.02 -38.40 13.31
N PHE A 50 11.44 -37.25 12.77
CA PHE A 50 11.91 -37.10 11.38
C PHE A 50 13.26 -36.36 11.31
N LYS A 51 14.09 -36.47 12.36
CA LYS A 51 15.37 -35.74 12.49
C LYS A 51 16.29 -35.91 11.28
N GLU A 52 16.29 -37.10 10.66
CA GLU A 52 17.13 -37.41 9.51
C GLU A 52 16.59 -36.84 8.18
N LEU A 53 15.29 -36.52 8.12
CA LEU A 53 14.63 -35.98 6.92
C LEU A 53 14.54 -34.45 6.94
N ILE A 54 14.65 -33.82 8.12
CA ILE A 54 14.51 -32.38 8.28
C ILE A 54 15.88 -31.71 8.14
N PRO A 55 16.08 -30.82 7.14
CA PRO A 55 17.31 -30.06 7.01
C PRO A 55 17.59 -29.22 8.26
N ASN A 56 18.80 -29.33 8.81
CA ASN A 56 19.22 -28.56 9.97
C ASN A 56 19.77 -27.19 9.53
N PHE A 57 18.89 -26.20 9.36
CA PHE A 57 19.31 -24.81 9.10
C PHE A 57 18.54 -23.80 9.95
N LYS A 58 19.13 -22.61 10.08
CA LYS A 58 18.56 -21.44 10.75
C LYS A 58 18.34 -20.31 9.74
N TYR A 59 17.23 -19.60 9.86
CA TYR A 59 17.03 -18.35 9.15
C TYR A 59 17.92 -17.26 9.78
N HIS A 60 18.59 -16.46 8.95
CA HIS A 60 19.15 -15.20 9.42
C HIS A 60 18.04 -14.15 9.40
N LYS A 61 17.54 -13.78 10.58
CA LYS A 61 16.47 -12.80 10.72
C LYS A 61 17.05 -11.39 10.76
N ILE A 62 16.50 -10.51 9.94
CA ILE A 62 16.76 -9.07 9.90
C ILE A 62 15.49 -8.34 10.30
N GLU A 63 15.56 -7.62 11.43
CA GLU A 63 14.48 -6.75 11.94
C GLU A 63 14.52 -5.43 11.16
N LEU A 64 13.85 -5.40 10.01
CA LEU A 64 13.89 -4.27 9.08
C LEU A 64 13.37 -2.99 9.74
N ASN A 65 12.42 -3.09 10.67
CA ASN A 65 11.90 -1.96 11.43
C ASN A 65 12.96 -1.26 12.30
N GLU A 66 13.96 -2.00 12.79
CA GLU A 66 15.04 -1.46 13.63
C GLU A 66 16.17 -0.81 12.79
N ILE A 67 16.16 -0.97 11.47
CA ILE A 67 17.16 -0.37 10.57
C ILE A 67 16.71 1.04 10.15
N GLU A 68 17.57 2.02 10.38
CA GLU A 68 17.37 3.41 9.90
C GLU A 68 17.32 3.48 8.37
N GLU A 69 16.50 4.40 7.85
CA GLU A 69 16.27 4.55 6.42
C GLU A 69 17.55 4.96 5.68
N GLU A 70 18.30 5.86 6.30
CA GLU A 70 19.56 6.39 5.81
C GLU A 70 20.60 5.29 5.69
N LYS A 71 20.55 4.26 6.57
CA LYS A 71 21.41 3.09 6.46
C LYS A 71 21.04 2.22 5.26
N LEU A 72 19.76 2.02 4.98
CA LEU A 72 19.30 1.26 3.80
C LEU A 72 19.69 1.96 2.50
N LEU A 73 19.42 3.27 2.39
CA LEU A 73 19.78 4.07 1.22
C LEU A 73 21.31 4.25 1.09
N GLY A 74 22.02 4.32 2.22
CA GLY A 74 23.48 4.40 2.27
C GLY A 74 24.20 3.17 1.72
N LEU A 75 23.51 2.02 1.59
CA LEU A 75 24.06 0.84 0.90
C LEU A 75 24.26 1.09 -0.60
N LYS A 76 23.52 2.04 -1.18
CA LYS A 76 23.58 2.43 -2.60
C LYS A 76 23.58 1.22 -3.55
N ASN A 77 22.73 0.24 -3.27
CA ASN A 77 22.60 -0.98 -4.05
C ASN A 77 21.13 -1.39 -4.19
N ALA A 78 20.85 -2.33 -5.10
CA ALA A 78 19.48 -2.71 -5.45
C ALA A 78 18.68 -3.18 -4.22
N MET A 79 19.32 -3.99 -3.37
CA MET A 79 18.69 -4.59 -2.21
C MET A 79 18.30 -3.55 -1.15
N GLY A 80 19.21 -2.63 -0.81
CA GLY A 80 18.95 -1.56 0.15
C GLY A 80 17.80 -0.66 -0.29
N THR A 81 17.77 -0.31 -1.58
CA THR A 81 16.70 0.53 -2.14
C THR A 81 15.36 -0.19 -2.20
N LEU A 82 15.30 -1.48 -2.58
CA LEU A 82 14.06 -2.27 -2.55
C LEU A 82 13.51 -2.42 -1.12
N LEU A 83 14.38 -2.65 -0.13
CA LEU A 83 13.98 -2.73 1.27
C LEU A 83 13.50 -1.37 1.82
N TYR A 84 14.14 -0.27 1.42
CA TYR A 84 13.69 1.08 1.75
C TYR A 84 12.29 1.35 1.19
N LEU A 85 12.09 1.05 -0.10
CA LEU A 85 10.83 1.24 -0.80
C LEU A 85 9.70 0.48 -0.10
N ASP A 86 9.92 -0.80 0.16
CA ASP A 86 8.95 -1.65 0.84
C ASP A 86 8.64 -1.18 2.27
N LYS A 87 9.64 -0.75 3.04
CA LYS A 87 9.45 -0.19 4.39
C LYS A 87 8.59 1.08 4.40
N LYS A 88 8.62 1.88 3.32
CA LYS A 88 8.07 3.25 3.31
C LYS A 88 6.78 3.47 2.57
N ILE A 89 6.45 2.57 1.68
CA ILE A 89 5.24 2.61 0.86
C ILE A 89 3.93 2.85 1.65
N GLU A 90 3.86 2.48 2.93
CA GLU A 90 2.65 2.66 3.76
C GLU A 90 2.67 3.88 4.67
N ASN A 91 3.86 4.42 4.96
CA ASN A 91 4.07 5.36 6.07
C ASN A 91 4.47 6.76 5.61
N LYS A 92 4.65 6.97 4.30
CA LYS A 92 5.10 8.22 3.69
C LYS A 92 4.36 8.48 2.39
N ASP A 93 4.50 9.71 1.87
CA ASP A 93 4.00 10.02 0.52
C ASP A 93 4.74 9.15 -0.50
N ILE A 94 3.98 8.40 -1.29
CA ILE A 94 4.54 7.47 -2.26
C ILE A 94 5.42 8.17 -3.30
N LEU A 95 5.08 9.40 -3.69
CA LEU A 95 5.85 10.13 -4.69
C LEU A 95 7.22 10.52 -4.13
N GLU A 96 7.29 10.95 -2.88
CA GLU A 96 8.56 11.24 -2.20
C GLU A 96 9.42 9.98 -2.06
N VAL A 97 8.80 8.85 -1.74
CA VAL A 97 9.48 7.56 -1.59
C VAL A 97 10.09 7.11 -2.93
N LEU A 98 9.33 7.20 -4.02
CA LEU A 98 9.79 6.85 -5.37
C LEU A 98 10.85 7.82 -5.89
N GLU A 99 10.74 9.11 -5.60
CA GLU A 99 11.74 10.10 -5.99
C GLU A 99 13.10 9.81 -5.33
N LYS A 100 13.11 9.57 -4.02
CA LYS A 100 14.34 9.20 -3.29
C LYS A 100 14.97 7.90 -3.81
N SER A 101 14.16 6.89 -4.13
CA SER A 101 14.70 5.64 -4.67
C SER A 101 15.26 5.83 -6.09
N ARG A 102 14.66 6.71 -6.91
CA ARG A 102 15.16 7.08 -8.23
C ARG A 102 16.52 7.79 -8.14
N GLU A 103 16.67 8.78 -7.26
CA GLU A 103 17.94 9.49 -7.04
C GLU A 103 19.09 8.55 -6.65
N ILE A 104 18.78 7.54 -5.84
CA ILE A 104 19.76 6.52 -5.42
C ILE A 104 20.06 5.54 -6.56
N PHE A 105 19.04 5.13 -7.32
CA PHE A 105 19.20 4.28 -8.51
C PHE A 105 20.12 4.91 -9.56
N GLU A 106 20.05 6.23 -9.78
CA GLU A 106 20.92 6.93 -10.72
C GLU A 106 22.42 6.80 -10.35
N GLN A 107 22.72 6.67 -9.06
CA GLN A 107 24.07 6.51 -8.52
C GLN A 107 24.59 5.07 -8.56
N PHE A 108 23.77 4.09 -8.94
CA PHE A 108 24.18 2.69 -9.00
C PHE A 108 25.21 2.46 -10.12
N GLU A 109 26.14 1.56 -9.85
CA GLU A 109 26.92 0.91 -10.91
C GLU A 109 26.01 0.03 -11.78
N GLU A 110 26.41 -0.23 -13.02
CA GLU A 110 25.53 -0.90 -13.99
C GLU A 110 25.05 -2.29 -13.52
N THR A 111 25.91 -3.03 -12.81
CA THR A 111 25.54 -4.34 -12.25
C THR A 111 24.45 -4.26 -11.18
N GLU A 112 24.41 -3.18 -10.39
CA GLU A 112 23.35 -2.93 -9.42
C GLU A 112 22.09 -2.40 -10.10
N LYS A 113 22.23 -1.61 -11.18
CA LYS A 113 21.07 -1.20 -12.00
C LYS A 113 20.37 -2.41 -12.61
N GLU A 114 21.11 -3.37 -13.15
CA GLU A 114 20.56 -4.61 -13.69
C GLU A 114 19.81 -5.43 -12.63
N LYS A 115 20.41 -5.61 -11.45
CA LYS A 115 19.74 -6.27 -10.32
C LYS A 115 18.46 -5.54 -9.92
N PHE A 116 18.49 -4.21 -9.82
CA PHE A 116 17.33 -3.41 -9.48
C PHE A 116 16.23 -3.56 -10.55
N ARG A 117 16.56 -3.37 -11.83
CA ARG A 117 15.66 -3.56 -12.99
C ARG A 117 14.94 -4.91 -12.93
N SER A 118 15.67 -6.00 -12.69
CA SER A 118 15.10 -7.36 -12.65
C SER A 118 14.03 -7.59 -11.57
N HIS A 119 13.98 -6.74 -10.54
CA HIS A 119 13.02 -6.84 -9.44
C HIS A 119 12.02 -5.68 -9.40
N PHE A 120 12.33 -4.55 -10.05
CA PHE A 120 11.54 -3.33 -9.94
C PHE A 120 10.13 -3.47 -10.52
N TYR A 121 9.95 -4.24 -11.60
CA TYR A 121 8.62 -4.57 -12.12
C TYR A 121 7.72 -5.22 -11.07
N GLY A 122 8.24 -6.23 -10.36
CA GLY A 122 7.51 -6.88 -9.28
C GLY A 122 7.17 -5.92 -8.15
N PHE A 123 8.08 -4.99 -7.84
CA PHE A 123 7.82 -3.95 -6.86
C PHE A 123 6.68 -3.00 -7.31
N ILE A 124 6.69 -2.49 -8.54
CA ILE A 124 5.61 -1.61 -9.03
C ILE A 124 4.27 -2.34 -9.06
N LYS A 125 4.24 -3.63 -9.40
CA LYS A 125 3.01 -4.44 -9.32
C LYS A 125 2.45 -4.50 -7.89
N ILE A 126 3.29 -4.80 -6.91
CA ILE A 126 2.90 -4.80 -5.50
C ILE A 126 2.40 -3.42 -5.07
N LEU A 127 3.07 -2.36 -5.54
CA LEU A 127 2.70 -0.99 -5.23
C LEU A 127 1.33 -0.61 -5.85
N SER A 128 1.11 -0.96 -7.11
CA SER A 128 -0.16 -0.80 -7.83
C SER A 128 -1.34 -1.40 -7.07
N GLU A 129 -1.19 -2.62 -6.56
CA GLU A 129 -2.22 -3.28 -5.74
C GLU A 129 -2.48 -2.53 -4.42
N LYS A 130 -1.43 -2.00 -3.78
CA LYS A 130 -1.55 -1.27 -2.50
C LYS A 130 -2.20 0.11 -2.66
N THR A 131 -1.97 0.79 -3.78
CA THR A 131 -2.49 2.13 -4.03
C THR A 131 -3.78 2.15 -4.84
N ASP A 132 -4.30 0.98 -5.21
CA ASP A 132 -5.44 0.83 -6.13
C ASP A 132 -5.20 1.59 -7.45
N THR A 133 -3.97 1.53 -7.96
CA THR A 133 -3.53 2.24 -9.16
C THR A 133 -3.40 1.30 -10.32
N ASP A 134 -4.24 1.42 -11.34
CA ASP A 134 -4.26 0.52 -12.50
C ASP A 134 -3.14 0.86 -13.49
N ILE A 135 -1.99 0.21 -13.35
CA ILE A 135 -0.76 0.56 -14.10
C ILE A 135 -0.08 -0.65 -14.76
N GLU A 136 -0.45 -1.88 -14.39
CA GLU A 136 0.22 -3.11 -14.79
C GLU A 136 0.34 -3.25 -16.33
N GLU A 137 -0.75 -2.93 -17.03
CA GLU A 137 -0.82 -2.99 -18.49
C GLU A 137 0.06 -1.93 -19.18
N GLU A 138 0.26 -0.76 -18.55
CA GLU A 138 1.08 0.33 -19.11
C GLU A 138 2.57 0.02 -18.96
N ILE A 139 2.98 -0.61 -17.85
CA ILE A 139 4.39 -0.83 -17.51
C ILE A 139 4.96 -2.17 -17.98
N LYS A 140 4.11 -3.13 -18.41
CA LYS A 140 4.57 -4.47 -18.84
C LYS A 140 5.53 -4.46 -20.03
N HIS A 141 5.58 -3.35 -20.76
CA HIS A 141 6.44 -3.17 -21.93
C HIS A 141 7.68 -2.34 -21.64
N TYR A 142 7.82 -1.77 -20.44
CA TYR A 142 8.99 -0.98 -20.08
C TYR A 142 10.12 -1.88 -19.61
N GLU A 143 11.26 -1.74 -20.27
CA GLU A 143 12.54 -2.33 -19.83
C GLU A 143 13.30 -1.36 -18.91
N GLU A 144 13.02 -0.05 -19.02
CA GLU A 144 13.70 0.99 -18.26
C GLU A 144 12.93 1.37 -16.99
N VAL A 145 13.63 1.31 -15.86
CA VAL A 145 13.14 1.69 -14.53
C VAL A 145 12.63 3.13 -14.49
N GLN A 146 13.26 4.03 -15.24
CA GLN A 146 12.89 5.45 -15.28
C GLN A 146 11.47 5.64 -15.86
N GLU A 147 11.16 4.94 -16.96
CA GLU A 147 9.83 5.00 -17.59
C GLU A 147 8.75 4.46 -16.65
N MET A 148 9.09 3.41 -15.89
CA MET A 148 8.20 2.84 -14.89
C MET A 148 7.91 3.80 -13.72
N TYR A 149 8.94 4.51 -13.22
CA TYR A 149 8.75 5.56 -12.21
C TYR A 149 7.81 6.66 -12.70
N GLU A 150 8.07 7.19 -13.90
CA GLU A 150 7.32 8.31 -14.47
C GLU A 150 5.87 7.93 -14.77
N SER A 151 5.66 6.75 -15.38
CA SER A 151 4.34 6.22 -15.69
C SER A 151 3.52 6.01 -14.42
N PHE A 152 4.09 5.36 -13.39
CA PHE A 152 3.42 5.17 -12.12
C PHE A 152 3.05 6.50 -11.46
N ALA A 153 4.02 7.42 -11.31
CA ALA A 153 3.80 8.70 -10.65
C ALA A 153 2.69 9.50 -11.34
N LYS A 154 2.73 9.56 -12.68
CA LYS A 154 1.71 10.26 -13.48
C LYS A 154 0.32 9.65 -13.30
N LYS A 155 0.20 8.32 -13.32
CA LYS A 155 -1.08 7.63 -13.14
C LYS A 155 -1.64 7.85 -11.72
N TYR A 156 -0.81 7.63 -10.71
CA TYR A 156 -1.17 7.82 -9.30
C TYR A 156 -1.68 9.23 -9.01
N ILE A 157 -0.98 10.27 -9.49
CA ILE A 157 -1.42 11.67 -9.32
C ILE A 157 -2.79 11.89 -9.96
N LYS A 158 -2.97 11.45 -11.21
CA LYS A 158 -4.22 11.63 -11.95
C LYS A 158 -5.41 10.98 -11.25
N GLU A 159 -5.25 9.73 -10.80
CA GLU A 159 -6.31 9.00 -10.11
C GLU A 159 -6.63 9.61 -8.75
N LYS A 160 -5.61 10.02 -8.00
CA LYS A 160 -5.79 10.70 -6.71
C LYS A 160 -6.53 12.04 -6.87
N GLU A 161 -6.19 12.84 -7.87
CA GLU A 161 -6.89 14.09 -8.18
C GLU A 161 -8.35 13.86 -8.55
N GLU A 162 -8.64 12.85 -9.37
CA GLU A 162 -10.00 12.48 -9.75
C GLU A 162 -10.80 11.98 -8.55
N ALA A 163 -10.21 11.13 -7.70
CA ALA A 163 -10.83 10.65 -6.48
C ALA A 163 -11.17 11.80 -5.51
N ILE A 164 -10.25 12.75 -5.30
CA ILE A 164 -10.49 13.95 -4.48
C ILE A 164 -11.63 14.78 -5.07
N ARG A 165 -11.61 15.01 -6.40
CA ARG A 165 -12.64 15.78 -7.10
C ARG A 165 -14.02 15.13 -6.95
N GLN A 166 -14.12 13.82 -7.15
CA GLN A 166 -15.35 13.07 -6.98
C GLN A 166 -15.82 13.11 -5.52
N GLY A 167 -14.90 12.95 -4.55
CA GLY A 167 -15.21 13.05 -3.13
C GLY A 167 -15.77 14.42 -2.74
N ILE A 168 -15.17 15.51 -3.22
CA ILE A 168 -15.67 16.87 -3.00
C ILE A 168 -17.06 17.05 -3.62
N GLN A 169 -17.26 16.61 -4.86
CA GLN A 169 -18.55 16.72 -5.53
C GLN A 169 -19.65 15.93 -4.80
N GLN A 170 -19.35 14.69 -4.39
CA GLN A 170 -20.27 13.86 -3.61
C GLN A 170 -20.57 14.49 -2.26
N GLY A 171 -19.56 15.00 -1.55
CA GLY A 171 -19.73 15.69 -0.27
C GLY A 171 -20.60 16.94 -0.38
N ILE A 172 -20.42 17.76 -1.41
CA ILE A 172 -21.28 18.92 -1.69
C ILE A 172 -22.71 18.48 -1.97
N GLN A 173 -22.92 17.43 -2.77
CA GLN A 173 -24.26 16.91 -3.08
C GLN A 173 -24.96 16.34 -1.85
N GLN A 174 -24.26 15.55 -1.03
CA GLN A 174 -24.78 14.99 0.22
C GLN A 174 -25.10 16.09 1.23
N GLY A 175 -24.22 17.08 1.40
CA GLY A 175 -24.48 18.22 2.28
C GLY A 175 -25.68 19.06 1.83
N LYS A 176 -25.86 19.25 0.51
CA LYS A 176 -27.08 19.89 -0.03
C LYS A 176 -28.33 19.06 0.24
N LEU A 177 -28.24 17.74 0.11
CA LEU A 177 -29.37 16.85 0.38
C LEU A 177 -29.78 16.90 1.86
N GLU A 178 -28.82 16.79 2.78
CA GLU A 178 -29.06 16.82 4.23
C GLU A 178 -29.62 18.17 4.68
N ALA A 179 -29.00 19.27 4.27
CA ALA A 179 -29.50 20.60 4.61
C ALA A 179 -30.91 20.85 4.04
N ALA A 180 -31.22 20.37 2.83
CA ALA A 180 -32.57 20.46 2.28
C ALA A 180 -33.59 19.67 3.11
N LYS A 181 -33.22 18.46 3.58
CA LYS A 181 -34.07 17.65 4.47
C LYS A 181 -34.34 18.36 5.79
N ASP A 182 -33.34 18.98 6.39
CA ASP A 182 -33.49 19.69 7.66
C ASP A 182 -34.35 20.96 7.50
N LEU A 183 -34.13 21.73 6.44
CA LEU A 183 -34.99 22.88 6.13
C LEU A 183 -36.44 22.49 5.84
N LEU A 184 -36.68 21.33 5.19
CA LEU A 184 -38.03 20.79 5.00
C LEU A 184 -38.68 20.36 6.32
N LYS A 185 -37.93 19.78 7.28
CA LYS A 185 -38.45 19.46 8.63
C LYS A 185 -38.88 20.72 9.37
N GLU A 186 -38.10 21.80 9.24
CA GLU A 186 -38.40 23.13 9.78
C GLU A 186 -39.49 23.88 8.99
N LYS A 187 -40.11 23.23 7.99
CA LYS A 187 -41.20 23.77 7.17
C LYS A 187 -40.81 25.05 6.41
N VAL A 188 -39.53 25.22 6.08
CA VAL A 188 -39.05 26.32 5.24
C VAL A 188 -39.63 26.18 3.84
N ASP A 189 -40.02 27.31 3.23
CA ASP A 189 -40.62 27.32 1.90
C ASP A 189 -39.67 26.77 0.82
N LYS A 190 -40.19 25.89 -0.05
CA LYS A 190 -39.40 25.20 -1.08
C LYS A 190 -38.73 26.15 -2.07
N LYS A 191 -39.30 27.33 -2.35
CA LYS A 191 -38.67 28.34 -3.20
C LYS A 191 -37.48 29.00 -2.50
N VAL A 192 -37.56 29.19 -1.18
CA VAL A 192 -36.44 29.70 -0.37
C VAL A 192 -35.30 28.68 -0.34
N ILE A 193 -35.60 27.40 -0.08
CA ILE A 193 -34.60 26.31 -0.13
C ILE A 193 -33.95 26.24 -1.51
N SER A 194 -34.77 26.27 -2.57
CA SER A 194 -34.30 26.22 -3.96
C SER A 194 -33.35 27.37 -4.28
N LYS A 195 -33.71 28.60 -3.89
CA LYS A 195 -32.88 29.80 -4.11
C LYS A 195 -31.59 29.76 -3.30
N ALA A 196 -31.65 29.36 -2.03
CA ALA A 196 -30.51 29.38 -1.12
C ALA A 196 -29.44 28.33 -1.49
N MET A 197 -29.87 27.16 -1.99
CA MET A 197 -29.00 26.00 -2.19
C MET A 197 -28.69 25.72 -3.67
N GLY A 198 -29.36 26.41 -4.59
CA GLY A 198 -29.23 26.22 -6.03
C GLY A 198 -29.66 24.83 -6.47
N ILE A 199 -30.71 24.28 -5.84
CA ILE A 199 -31.32 22.98 -6.19
C ILE A 199 -32.72 23.22 -6.75
N SER A 200 -33.18 22.38 -7.67
CA SER A 200 -34.49 22.59 -8.29
C SER A 200 -35.62 22.26 -7.32
N ILE A 201 -36.76 22.92 -7.48
CA ILE A 201 -37.97 22.60 -6.70
C ILE A 201 -38.36 21.13 -6.87
N GLU A 202 -38.14 20.57 -8.05
CA GLU A 202 -38.43 19.16 -8.33
C GLU A 202 -37.55 18.21 -7.54
N GLN A 203 -36.25 18.51 -7.41
CA GLN A 203 -35.34 17.78 -6.53
C GLN A 203 -35.81 17.86 -5.06
N ILE A 204 -36.23 19.05 -4.60
CA ILE A 204 -36.73 19.23 -3.23
C ILE A 204 -38.00 18.41 -2.98
N LYS A 205 -38.93 18.32 -3.95
CA LYS A 205 -40.12 17.47 -3.82
C LYS A 205 -39.75 16.00 -3.72
N LYS A 206 -38.85 15.52 -4.57
CA LYS A 206 -38.37 14.13 -4.52
C LYS A 206 -37.76 13.80 -3.15
N ILE A 207 -36.97 14.72 -2.60
CA ILE A 207 -36.40 14.58 -1.24
C ILE A 207 -37.50 14.47 -0.19
N GLU A 208 -38.54 15.30 -0.28
CA GLU A 208 -39.68 15.29 0.63
C GLU A 208 -40.50 13.98 0.53
N GLU A 209 -40.63 13.41 -0.66
CA GLU A 209 -41.27 12.11 -0.91
C GLU A 209 -40.46 10.96 -0.28
N GLU A 210 -39.15 10.90 -0.55
CA GLU A 210 -38.23 9.91 0.05
C GLU A 210 -38.22 9.97 1.59
N MET A 211 -38.40 11.17 2.17
CA MET A 211 -38.53 11.34 3.63
C MET A 211 -39.84 10.79 4.20
N LYS A 212 -40.93 10.79 3.42
CA LYS A 212 -42.23 10.24 3.83
C LYS A 212 -42.25 8.72 3.73
N GLU A 213 -41.63 8.16 2.71
CA GLU A 213 -41.51 6.70 2.53
C GLU A 213 -40.71 6.04 3.65
N LYS A 214 -39.63 6.67 4.15
CA LYS A 214 -38.84 6.16 5.28
C LYS A 214 -39.52 6.27 6.66
N LYS A 215 -40.70 6.91 6.75
CA LYS A 215 -41.48 7.03 7.98
C LYS A 215 -42.60 5.98 8.10
N ASN A 216 -42.86 5.23 7.03
CA ASN A 216 -43.80 4.09 6.99
C ASN A 216 -43.03 2.77 7.13
#